data_AF-A0A401V2M7-F1
#
_entry.id   AF-A0A401V2M7-F1
#
_cell.length_a   1.000
_cell.length_b   1.000
_cell.length_c   1.000
_cell.angle_alpha   90.00
_cell.angle_beta   90.00
_cell.angle_gamma   90.00
#
_symmetry.space_group_name_H-M   'P 1'
#
loop_
_entity.id
_entity.type
_entity.pdbx_description
1 polymer ?
#
loop_
_entity_poly.entity_id
_entity_poly.type
_entity_poly.pdbx_seq_one_letter_code
_entity_poly.pdbx_strand_id
1 'polypeptide(L)'
;MTDATARVLVVDDTEAHRYVMASWLRRAGYQVTEAATGRAALDAAAGHDAVVLDVNLPDMSGFDVCQVIKADPATAVPVVHVSATSIDARARTSGLERGADAYLVEPLDRDEFLATVAGLCRSHRARRGITEHARRLADLTAAVVPLGSARSLDDLVAAAAQGAATVFGAPVVVVATAVDGMATRVVSPGPGRAVVRGRLLAPAAEPDADHPYPVAAQDTPGVWREMLDRAGVPATGWHVTPLHDASGRHLGGFAVAVPDGPLGPDDADLAQQLGEALTGAIGTLRSFAQEHHIALTLQRSMLPHALPTPPGIRMAARYSASDAQLSVGGDFYDALELPDGKVAVVIGDVQGHSLRAATVMAQLRFALHAYLVEGHPPARALDLLNELLIRSHPELVTVCVAVVDLGDGSMEVVNAGHLPPLLVSADGARYLTGSSPLLGVRLPSERRTTTVPPSGPCTLVLVTDGLLERRSGHMADSLARMAEVVADAGTLDPGELCDVLLGRFDSAERGDDVAVLAVHLTGEHPDAPVA
;
A
#
# COMPACT_ATOMS: atom_id res chain seq x y z
N MET A 1 46.23 14.86 3.88
CA MET A 1 45.10 14.58 2.98
C MET A 1 44.43 15.89 2.68
N THR A 2 44.68 16.40 1.48
CA THR A 2 44.16 17.66 0.93
C THR A 2 42.70 17.46 0.59
N ASP A 3 41.89 17.64 1.62
CA ASP A 3 40.44 17.82 1.57
C ASP A 3 40.11 19.04 0.70
N ALA A 4 38.93 19.05 0.06
CA ALA A 4 38.50 20.04 -0.92
C ALA A 4 38.93 21.47 -0.54
N THR A 5 39.48 22.23 -1.51
CA THR A 5 40.03 23.57 -1.30
C THR A 5 38.99 24.50 -0.72
N ALA A 6 39.01 24.68 0.61
CA ALA A 6 38.03 25.48 1.34
C ALA A 6 37.95 26.89 0.77
N ARG A 7 36.74 27.44 0.73
CA ARG A 7 36.44 28.74 0.14
C ARG A 7 36.47 29.81 1.23
N VAL A 8 37.29 30.83 1.08
CA VAL A 8 37.40 31.93 2.05
C VAL A 8 37.08 33.25 1.36
N LEU A 9 36.20 34.05 1.96
CA LEU A 9 35.93 35.41 1.53
C LEU A 9 36.83 36.36 2.33
N VAL A 10 37.63 37.18 1.65
CA VAL A 10 38.49 38.20 2.28
C VAL A 10 37.90 39.58 1.97
N VAL A 11 37.59 40.33 3.02
CA VAL A 11 36.92 41.63 2.96
C VAL A 11 37.79 42.66 3.65
N ASP A 12 38.27 43.64 2.89
CA ASP A 12 39.14 44.71 3.39
C ASP A 12 39.10 45.86 2.38
N ASP A 13 39.02 47.11 2.80
CA ASP A 13 38.95 48.26 1.90
C ASP A 13 40.32 48.61 1.29
N THR A 14 41.37 48.34 2.05
CA THR A 14 42.77 48.61 1.72
C THR A 14 43.30 47.52 0.81
N GLU A 15 43.56 47.88 -0.46
CA GLU A 15 44.05 46.94 -1.48
C GLU A 15 45.32 46.17 -1.05
N ALA A 16 46.23 46.84 -0.35
CA ALA A 16 47.45 46.22 0.14
C ALA A 16 47.19 45.12 1.19
N HIS A 17 46.31 45.38 2.17
CA HIS A 17 45.99 44.42 3.23
C HIS A 17 45.20 43.23 2.67
N ARG A 18 44.18 43.52 1.85
CA ARG A 18 43.40 42.51 1.11
C ARG A 18 44.29 41.59 0.29
N TYR A 19 45.23 42.16 -0.48
CA TYR A 19 46.16 41.41 -1.32
C TYR A 19 47.07 40.48 -0.50
N VAL A 20 47.61 40.96 0.62
CA VAL A 20 48.50 40.18 1.49
C VAL A 20 47.76 38.97 2.07
N MET A 21 46.59 39.18 2.68
CA MET A 21 45.77 38.10 3.25
C MET A 21 45.34 37.08 2.19
N ALA A 22 44.83 37.56 1.04
CA ALA A 22 44.43 36.70 -0.06
C ALA A 22 45.61 35.90 -0.63
N SER A 23 46.80 36.52 -0.75
CA SER A 23 48.01 35.83 -1.22
C SER A 23 48.45 34.73 -0.26
N TRP A 24 48.36 34.94 1.06
CA TRP A 24 48.70 33.91 2.05
C TRP A 24 47.75 32.72 1.97
N LEU A 25 46.44 32.97 1.90
CA LEU A 25 45.41 31.93 1.78
C LEU A 25 45.53 31.14 0.47
N ARG A 26 45.68 31.81 -0.68
CA ARG A 26 45.86 31.13 -1.98
C ARG A 26 47.08 30.22 -1.99
N ARG A 27 48.22 30.67 -1.43
CA ARG A 27 49.43 29.85 -1.30
C ARG A 27 49.25 28.65 -0.37
N ALA A 28 48.34 28.75 0.60
CA ALA A 28 47.96 27.66 1.48
C ALA A 28 46.88 26.72 0.88
N GLY A 29 46.44 26.97 -0.36
CA GLY A 29 45.52 26.10 -1.10
C GLY A 29 44.03 26.46 -0.97
N TYR A 30 43.68 27.61 -0.41
CA TYR A 30 42.29 28.06 -0.32
C TYR A 30 41.81 28.70 -1.63
N GLN A 31 40.52 28.52 -1.95
CA GLN A 31 39.84 29.32 -2.97
C GLN A 31 39.41 30.64 -2.36
N VAL A 32 39.93 31.76 -2.87
CA VAL A 32 39.72 33.08 -2.26
C VAL A 32 38.87 33.98 -3.14
N THR A 33 37.74 34.40 -2.59
CA THR A 33 36.92 35.50 -3.12
C THR A 33 37.30 36.78 -2.37
N GLU A 34 37.40 37.91 -3.08
CA GLU A 34 37.77 39.20 -2.48
C GLU A 34 36.61 40.20 -2.58
N ALA A 35 36.43 41.02 -1.54
CA ALA A 35 35.50 42.14 -1.53
C ALA A 35 36.14 43.38 -0.88
N ALA A 36 35.81 44.57 -1.38
CA ALA A 36 36.34 45.84 -0.89
C ALA A 36 35.35 46.66 -0.04
N THR A 37 34.10 46.19 0.08
CA THR A 37 33.01 46.89 0.77
C THR A 37 32.15 45.87 1.52
N GLY A 38 31.46 46.34 2.56
CA GLY A 38 30.53 45.52 3.35
C GLY A 38 29.37 45.00 2.50
N ARG A 39 28.82 45.83 1.60
CA ARG A 39 27.76 45.38 0.67
C ARG A 39 28.23 44.23 -0.23
N ALA A 40 29.41 44.37 -0.86
CA ALA A 40 29.95 43.31 -1.71
C ALA A 40 30.26 42.03 -0.92
N ALA A 41 30.64 42.16 0.36
CA ALA A 41 30.83 41.02 1.24
C ALA A 41 29.51 40.27 1.50
N LEU A 42 28.42 40.98 1.78
CA LEU A 42 27.11 40.37 2.01
C LEU A 42 26.58 39.64 0.77
N ASP A 43 26.74 40.23 -0.41
CA ASP A 43 26.33 39.62 -1.67
C ASP A 43 27.14 38.34 -1.99
N ALA A 44 28.38 38.25 -1.50
CA ALA A 44 29.29 37.13 -1.74
C ALA A 44 29.37 36.10 -0.59
N ALA A 45 28.81 36.37 0.59
CA ALA A 45 29.06 35.57 1.80
C ALA A 45 28.61 34.09 1.66
N ALA A 46 27.54 33.82 0.94
CA ALA A 46 26.98 32.47 0.78
C ALA A 46 27.99 31.49 0.14
N GLY A 47 28.04 30.27 0.66
CA GLY A 47 28.86 29.18 0.10
C GLY A 47 30.36 29.22 0.42
N HIS A 48 30.80 30.05 1.37
CA HIS A 48 32.17 30.06 1.90
C HIS A 48 32.29 29.27 3.21
N ASP A 49 33.50 28.87 3.58
CA ASP A 49 33.83 28.13 4.81
C ASP A 49 34.31 29.06 5.95
N ALA A 50 34.73 30.27 5.62
CA ALA A 50 35.06 31.35 6.55
C ALA A 50 35.05 32.71 5.83
N VAL A 51 34.86 33.78 6.59
CA VAL A 51 34.99 35.18 6.15
C VAL A 51 36.06 35.85 7.00
N VAL A 52 37.06 36.43 6.35
CA VAL A 52 38.02 37.34 6.96
C VAL A 52 37.54 38.75 6.67
N LEU A 53 37.29 39.54 7.72
CA LEU A 53 36.52 40.78 7.63
C LEU A 53 37.24 41.91 8.38
N ASP A 54 37.66 42.93 7.66
CA ASP A 54 38.09 44.17 8.28
C ASP A 54 36.93 44.87 9.01
N VAL A 55 37.24 45.51 10.13
CA VAL A 55 36.27 46.21 10.97
C VAL A 55 35.84 47.57 10.38
N ASN A 56 36.73 48.24 9.64
CA ASN A 56 36.57 49.61 9.18
C ASN A 56 36.37 49.68 7.65
N LEU A 57 35.18 49.29 7.19
CA LEU A 57 34.84 49.36 5.76
C LEU A 57 34.21 50.74 5.41
N PRO A 58 34.33 51.18 4.14
CA PRO A 58 33.91 52.52 3.72
C PRO A 58 32.39 52.74 3.72
N ASP A 59 31.58 51.68 3.62
CA ASP A 59 30.13 51.74 3.45
C ASP A 59 29.31 51.32 4.69
N MET A 60 29.87 50.48 5.56
CA MET A 60 29.27 50.04 6.83
C MET A 60 30.33 49.45 7.76
N SER A 61 30.05 49.31 9.06
CA SER A 61 31.02 48.67 9.96
C SER A 61 31.11 47.16 9.69
N GLY A 62 32.32 46.59 9.76
CA GLY A 62 32.53 45.14 9.75
C GLY A 62 31.81 44.41 10.90
N PHE A 63 31.47 45.10 11.99
CA PHE A 63 30.60 44.54 13.04
C PHE A 63 29.16 44.34 12.54
N ASP A 64 28.63 45.28 11.76
CA ASP A 64 27.27 45.21 11.23
C ASP A 64 27.19 44.15 10.12
N VAL A 65 28.22 44.07 9.26
CA VAL A 65 28.36 42.99 8.27
C VAL A 65 28.36 41.63 8.95
N CYS A 66 29.15 41.45 10.02
CA CYS A 66 29.17 40.20 10.79
C CYS A 66 27.79 39.85 11.33
N GLN A 67 27.06 40.81 11.92
CA GLN A 67 25.71 40.56 12.43
C GLN A 67 24.74 40.11 11.33
N VAL A 68 24.79 40.74 10.14
CA VAL A 68 23.95 40.34 9.01
C VAL A 68 24.32 38.94 8.52
N ILE A 69 25.62 38.63 8.37
CA ILE A 69 26.11 37.30 7.99
C ILE A 69 25.61 36.24 8.97
N LYS A 70 25.65 36.52 10.28
CA LYS A 70 25.22 35.59 11.34
C LYS A 70 23.71 35.46 11.48
N ALA A 71 22.93 36.47 11.06
CA ALA A 71 21.48 36.46 11.17
C ALA A 71 20.80 35.51 10.18
N ASP A 72 21.42 35.24 9.02
CA ASP A 72 20.87 34.36 8.00
C ASP A 72 21.57 32.97 8.04
N PRO A 73 20.84 31.86 8.29
CA PRO A 73 21.38 30.51 8.26
C PRO A 73 22.12 30.15 6.96
N ALA A 74 21.74 30.74 5.82
CA ALA A 74 22.40 30.51 4.53
C ALA A 74 23.81 31.13 4.45
N THR A 75 24.09 32.15 5.27
CA THR A 75 25.36 32.87 5.30
C THR A 75 26.09 32.78 6.64
N ALA A 76 25.55 32.10 7.65
CA ALA A 76 26.09 32.02 9.02
C ALA A 76 27.40 31.20 9.14
N VAL A 77 28.41 31.57 8.36
CA VAL A 77 29.75 31.02 8.31
C VAL A 77 30.63 31.66 9.39
N PRO A 78 31.77 31.07 9.77
CA PRO A 78 32.68 31.67 10.73
C PRO A 78 33.24 33.01 10.23
N VAL A 79 33.30 34.02 11.10
CA VAL A 79 33.84 35.34 10.79
C VAL A 79 35.07 35.61 11.65
N VAL A 80 36.17 36.00 11.01
CA VAL A 80 37.40 36.49 11.65
C VAL A 80 37.46 37.99 11.43
N HIS A 81 37.37 38.77 12.51
CA HIS A 81 37.65 40.20 12.40
C HIS A 81 39.15 40.48 12.35
N VAL A 82 39.56 41.34 11.43
CA VAL A 82 40.90 41.93 11.36
C VAL A 82 40.77 43.42 11.67
N SER A 83 41.67 43.96 12.48
CA SER A 83 41.59 45.39 12.85
C SER A 83 42.94 46.02 13.14
N ALA A 84 43.13 47.21 12.60
CA ALA A 84 44.20 48.13 12.95
C ALA A 84 43.88 48.92 14.24
N THR A 85 43.96 48.29 15.43
CA THR A 85 43.92 49.02 16.71
C THR A 85 44.78 48.37 17.78
N SER A 86 45.69 49.14 18.38
CA SER A 86 46.50 48.71 19.53
C SER A 86 45.63 48.54 20.77
N ILE A 87 45.58 47.33 21.32
CA ILE A 87 45.23 47.02 22.73
C ILE A 87 43.99 47.74 23.28
N ASP A 88 42.89 47.86 22.52
CA ASP A 88 41.59 48.16 23.14
C ASP A 88 40.82 46.86 23.34
N ALA A 89 40.93 46.29 24.55
CA ALA A 89 40.20 45.09 24.94
C ALA A 89 38.69 45.22 24.63
N ARG A 90 38.14 46.44 24.60
CA ARG A 90 36.74 46.71 24.27
C ARG A 90 36.37 46.38 22.83
N ALA A 91 37.25 46.63 21.85
CA ALA A 91 36.96 46.35 20.43
C ALA A 91 36.93 44.84 20.18
N ARG A 92 37.89 44.10 20.74
CA ARG A 92 37.92 42.62 20.71
C ARG A 92 36.68 42.02 21.40
N THR A 93 36.34 42.52 22.58
CA THR A 93 35.13 42.07 23.29
C THR A 93 33.87 42.38 22.47
N SER A 94 33.76 43.57 21.88
CA SER A 94 32.60 43.93 21.07
C SER A 94 32.47 43.09 19.80
N GLY A 95 33.58 42.74 19.13
CA GLY A 95 33.56 41.85 17.97
C GLY A 95 33.04 40.45 18.31
N LEU A 96 33.55 39.86 19.40
CA LEU A 96 33.12 38.54 19.86
C LEU A 96 31.67 38.53 20.36
N GLU A 97 31.25 39.55 21.12
CA GLU A 97 29.86 39.71 21.58
C GLU A 97 28.86 39.93 20.43
N ARG A 98 29.32 40.49 19.31
CA ARG A 98 28.52 40.71 18.09
C ARG A 98 28.62 39.54 17.09
N GLY A 99 29.19 38.43 17.50
CA GLY A 99 29.11 37.15 16.78
C GLY A 99 30.35 36.75 15.98
N ALA A 100 31.45 37.51 16.00
CA ALA A 100 32.69 37.03 15.39
C ALA A 100 33.24 35.80 16.12
N ASP A 101 33.80 34.84 15.37
CA ASP A 101 34.35 33.61 15.92
C ASP A 101 35.82 33.77 16.32
N ALA A 102 36.51 34.75 15.73
CA ALA A 102 37.86 35.14 16.11
C ALA A 102 38.11 36.63 15.82
N TYR A 103 39.13 37.18 16.46
CA TYR A 103 39.57 38.56 16.29
C TYR A 103 41.10 38.60 16.26
N LEU A 104 41.67 39.15 15.19
CA LEU A 104 43.12 39.30 14.99
C LEU A 104 43.49 40.78 14.89
N VAL A 105 44.60 41.15 15.51
CA VAL A 105 45.07 42.53 15.60
C VAL A 105 46.24 42.73 14.65
N GLU A 106 46.26 43.83 13.91
CA GLU A 106 47.40 44.19 13.07
C GLU A 106 48.58 44.73 13.90
N PRO A 107 49.84 44.44 13.51
CA PRO A 107 50.27 43.68 12.33
C PRO A 107 50.04 42.17 12.47
N LEU A 108 49.45 41.55 11.45
CA LEU A 108 49.13 40.12 11.45
C LEU A 108 50.39 39.25 11.34
N ASP A 109 50.53 38.29 12.25
CA ASP A 109 51.43 37.16 12.03
C ASP A 109 50.79 36.15 11.05
N ARG A 110 51.57 35.74 10.04
CA ARG A 110 51.07 34.86 8.97
C ARG A 110 50.62 33.50 9.50
N ASP A 111 51.39 32.92 10.42
CA ASP A 111 51.15 31.55 10.88
C ASP A 111 49.95 31.54 11.84
N GLU A 112 49.81 32.55 12.71
CA GLU A 112 48.62 32.75 13.54
C GLU A 112 47.34 32.94 12.71
N PHE A 113 47.40 33.79 11.67
CA PHE A 113 46.29 34.04 10.76
C PHE A 113 45.84 32.75 10.05
N LEU A 114 46.79 32.02 9.44
CA LEU A 114 46.48 30.77 8.74
C LEU A 114 45.96 29.70 9.70
N ALA A 115 46.53 29.58 10.91
CA ALA A 115 46.08 28.62 11.90
C ALA A 115 44.64 28.90 12.36
N THR A 116 44.29 30.17 12.55
CA THR A 116 42.95 30.62 12.96
C THR A 116 41.91 30.30 11.89
N VAL A 117 42.17 30.70 10.64
CA VAL A 117 41.27 30.42 9.51
C VAL A 117 41.12 28.91 9.30
N ALA A 118 42.22 28.14 9.38
CA ALA A 118 42.17 26.70 9.26
C ALA A 118 41.35 26.03 10.37
N GLY A 119 41.49 26.49 11.62
CA GLY A 119 40.71 26.01 12.76
C GLY A 119 39.21 26.22 12.55
N LEU A 120 38.81 27.44 12.15
CA LEU A 120 37.41 27.78 11.91
C LEU A 120 36.81 27.02 10.73
N CYS A 121 37.53 26.89 9.62
CA CYS A 121 37.07 26.11 8.47
C CYS A 121 36.85 24.63 8.85
N ARG A 122 37.74 24.04 9.67
CA ARG A 122 37.58 22.66 10.16
C ARG A 122 36.34 22.53 11.05
N SER A 123 36.16 23.43 12.02
CA SER A 123 35.01 23.40 12.92
C SER A 123 33.69 23.62 12.19
N HIS A 124 33.66 24.51 11.19
CA HIS A 124 32.46 24.76 10.39
C HIS A 124 32.07 23.54 9.55
N ARG A 125 33.03 22.93 8.86
CA ARG A 125 32.80 21.69 8.10
C ARG A 125 32.32 20.55 8.98
N ALA A 126 32.93 20.37 10.16
CA ALA A 126 32.47 19.37 11.14
C ALA A 126 31.02 19.63 11.59
N ARG A 127 30.65 20.88 11.90
CA ARG A 127 29.27 21.24 12.26
C ARG A 127 28.29 21.01 11.11
N ARG A 128 28.63 21.45 9.90
CA ARG A 128 27.80 21.22 8.69
C ARG A 128 27.62 19.74 8.40
N GLY A 129 28.66 18.93 8.57
CA GLY A 129 28.60 17.48 8.43
C GLY A 129 27.61 16.85 9.42
N ILE A 130 27.66 17.24 10.70
CA ILE A 130 26.72 16.74 11.73
C ILE A 130 25.27 17.14 11.38
N THR A 131 25.03 18.40 11.00
CA THR A 131 23.69 18.88 10.64
C THR A 131 23.15 18.18 9.40
N GLU A 132 23.98 17.99 8.37
CA GLU A 132 23.59 17.30 7.14
C GLU A 132 23.31 15.82 7.40
N HIS A 133 24.15 15.15 8.19
CA HIS A 133 23.92 13.75 8.57
C HIS A 133 22.63 13.59 9.37
N ALA A 134 22.36 14.48 10.33
CA ALA A 134 21.11 14.50 11.09
C ALA A 134 19.89 14.74 10.17
N ARG A 135 20.01 15.65 9.18
CA ARG A 135 18.97 15.90 8.17
C ARG A 135 18.70 14.64 7.34
N ARG A 136 19.75 13.97 6.85
CA ARG A 136 19.62 12.73 6.06
C ARG A 136 19.00 11.59 6.85
N LEU A 137 19.34 11.43 8.13
CA LEU A 137 18.68 10.45 9.02
C LEU A 137 17.20 10.76 9.24
N ALA A 138 16.85 12.04 9.37
CA ALA A 138 15.45 12.46 9.47
C ALA A 138 14.69 12.16 8.16
N ASP A 139 15.29 12.45 7.01
CA ASP A 139 14.73 12.13 5.69
C ASP A 139 14.55 10.61 5.50
N LEU A 140 15.52 9.80 5.94
CA LEU A 140 15.42 8.33 5.89
C LEU A 140 14.25 7.84 6.75
N THR A 141 14.14 8.34 7.98
CA THR A 141 13.03 7.99 8.87
C THR A 141 11.68 8.36 8.23
N ALA A 142 11.59 9.56 7.64
CA ALA A 142 10.39 10.01 6.94
C ALA A 142 10.09 9.18 5.68
N ALA A 143 11.11 8.69 4.97
CA ALA A 143 10.97 7.84 3.79
C ALA A 143 10.47 6.42 4.14
N VAL A 144 10.84 5.88 5.30
CA VAL A 144 10.42 4.54 5.75
C VAL A 144 8.96 4.51 6.19
N VAL A 145 8.45 5.59 6.80
CA VAL A 145 7.07 5.63 7.33
C VAL A 145 5.98 5.28 6.29
N PRO A 146 5.97 5.85 5.07
CA PRO A 146 5.03 5.47 4.02
C PRO A 146 5.11 4.01 3.57
N LEU A 147 6.26 3.35 3.74
CA LEU A 147 6.40 1.94 3.35
C LEU A 147 5.52 1.03 4.20
N GLY A 148 5.40 1.33 5.49
CA GLY A 148 4.59 0.53 6.42
C GLY A 148 3.07 0.69 6.24
N SER A 149 2.62 1.70 5.51
CA SER A 149 1.19 1.95 5.25
C SER A 149 0.76 1.60 3.83
N ALA A 150 1.70 1.19 2.96
CA ALA A 150 1.40 0.76 1.61
C ALA A 150 0.49 -0.47 1.62
N ARG A 151 -0.52 -0.48 0.74
CA ARG A 151 -1.50 -1.57 0.63
C ARG A 151 -1.33 -2.41 -0.64
N SER A 152 -0.50 -1.93 -1.55
CA SER A 152 -0.20 -2.59 -2.80
C SER A 152 1.29 -2.47 -3.10
N LEU A 153 1.80 -3.36 -3.96
CA LEU A 153 3.18 -3.28 -4.42
C LEU A 153 3.43 -1.98 -5.19
N ASP A 154 2.45 -1.49 -5.94
CA ASP A 154 2.54 -0.23 -6.68
C ASP A 154 2.69 1.00 -5.77
N ASP A 155 1.91 1.04 -4.68
CA ASP A 155 2.02 2.12 -3.70
C ASP A 155 3.35 2.05 -2.95
N LEU A 156 3.77 0.83 -2.58
CA LEU A 156 5.03 0.61 -1.86
C LEU A 156 6.23 1.06 -2.70
N VAL A 157 6.33 0.60 -3.94
CA VAL A 157 7.44 0.93 -4.84
C VAL A 157 7.44 2.42 -5.17
N ALA A 158 6.28 3.05 -5.33
CA ALA A 158 6.18 4.49 -5.56
C ALA A 158 6.62 5.31 -4.34
N ALA A 159 6.18 4.93 -3.14
CA ALA A 159 6.58 5.56 -1.90
C ALA A 159 8.09 5.42 -1.66
N ALA A 160 8.64 4.22 -1.90
CA ALA A 160 10.07 3.96 -1.82
C ALA A 160 10.87 4.83 -2.80
N ALA A 161 10.45 4.92 -4.07
CA ALA A 161 11.12 5.75 -5.07
C ALA A 161 11.15 7.23 -4.67
N GLN A 162 10.02 7.75 -4.15
CA GLN A 162 9.93 9.15 -3.73
C GLN A 162 10.75 9.44 -2.47
N GLY A 163 10.68 8.54 -1.48
CA GLY A 163 11.46 8.62 -0.25
C GLY A 163 12.96 8.58 -0.54
N ALA A 164 13.41 7.58 -1.31
CA ALA A 164 14.79 7.44 -1.75
C ALA A 164 15.29 8.70 -2.49
N ALA A 165 14.52 9.22 -3.44
CA ALA A 165 14.90 10.43 -4.18
C ALA A 165 15.06 11.65 -3.26
N THR A 166 14.28 11.72 -2.18
CA THR A 166 14.39 12.78 -1.15
C THR A 166 15.65 12.60 -0.31
N VAL A 167 15.92 11.38 0.16
CA VAL A 167 17.11 11.04 0.97
C VAL A 167 18.41 11.36 0.23
N PHE A 168 18.51 10.92 -1.03
CA PHE A 168 19.73 11.05 -1.83
C PHE A 168 19.81 12.34 -2.63
N GLY A 169 18.71 13.09 -2.76
CA GLY A 169 18.65 14.28 -3.61
C GLY A 169 18.89 13.98 -5.10
N ALA A 170 18.66 12.73 -5.53
CA ALA A 170 19.03 12.23 -6.85
C ALA A 170 17.88 11.44 -7.50
N PRO A 171 17.88 11.27 -8.82
CA PRO A 171 16.98 10.33 -9.49
C PRO A 171 17.12 8.90 -8.94
N VAL A 172 16.00 8.21 -8.78
CA VAL A 172 15.95 6.83 -8.27
C VAL A 172 15.05 5.96 -9.15
N VAL A 173 15.48 4.73 -9.38
CA VAL A 173 14.66 3.65 -9.94
C VAL A 173 14.40 2.63 -8.84
N VAL A 174 13.16 2.20 -8.66
CA VAL A 174 12.81 1.08 -7.76
C VAL A 174 12.07 0.03 -8.56
N VAL A 175 12.45 -1.22 -8.36
CA VAL A 175 11.84 -2.40 -8.98
C VAL A 175 11.52 -3.39 -7.88
N ALA A 176 10.29 -3.90 -7.86
CA ALA A 176 9.91 -5.00 -6.99
C ALA A 176 9.04 -6.01 -7.74
N THR A 177 9.19 -7.28 -7.39
CA THR A 177 8.51 -8.40 -8.05
C THR A 177 7.40 -8.96 -7.17
N ALA A 178 6.20 -9.07 -7.74
CA ALA A 178 5.06 -9.71 -7.11
C ALA A 178 5.17 -11.24 -7.13
N VAL A 179 4.26 -11.91 -6.42
CA VAL A 179 4.27 -13.38 -6.27
C VAL A 179 3.94 -14.10 -7.59
N ASP A 180 3.13 -13.47 -8.44
CA ASP A 180 2.73 -13.96 -9.76
C ASP A 180 3.81 -13.78 -10.85
N GLY A 181 4.97 -13.23 -10.48
CA GLY A 181 6.06 -12.94 -11.42
C GLY A 181 5.90 -11.63 -12.18
N MET A 182 4.93 -10.77 -11.86
CA MET A 182 4.86 -9.41 -12.41
C MET A 182 5.80 -8.47 -11.65
N ALA A 183 6.58 -7.66 -12.37
CA ALA A 183 7.44 -6.64 -11.79
C ALA A 183 6.80 -5.25 -11.89
N THR A 184 6.70 -4.58 -10.74
CA THR A 184 6.36 -3.16 -10.64
C THR A 184 7.64 -2.34 -10.64
N ARG A 185 7.66 -1.26 -11.45
CA ARG A 185 8.80 -0.37 -11.60
C ARG A 185 8.34 1.08 -11.44
N VAL A 186 9.13 1.85 -10.72
CA VAL A 186 8.89 3.29 -10.55
C VAL A 186 10.20 4.05 -10.70
N VAL A 187 10.15 5.15 -11.45
CA VAL A 187 11.22 6.13 -11.55
C VAL A 187 10.78 7.40 -10.84
N SER A 188 11.58 7.88 -9.90
CA SER A 188 11.46 9.24 -9.36
C SER A 188 12.59 10.09 -9.94
N PRO A 189 12.30 11.19 -10.66
CA PRO A 189 13.34 12.04 -11.25
C PRO A 189 13.98 13.02 -10.24
N GLY A 190 13.56 12.98 -8.97
CA GLY A 190 14.11 13.80 -7.89
C GLY A 190 13.09 14.24 -6.84
N PRO A 191 13.55 14.87 -5.74
CA PRO A 191 12.68 15.29 -4.64
C PRO A 191 11.48 16.13 -5.10
N GLY A 192 10.28 15.78 -4.62
CA GLY A 192 9.05 16.53 -4.88
C GLY A 192 8.52 16.44 -6.32
N ARG A 193 9.18 15.73 -7.23
CA ARG A 193 8.70 15.53 -8.62
C ARG A 193 7.78 14.32 -8.71
N ALA A 194 6.89 14.33 -9.71
CA ALA A 194 5.98 13.21 -9.97
C ALA A 194 6.73 11.98 -10.48
N VAL A 195 6.34 10.80 -10.00
CA VAL A 195 6.94 9.52 -10.38
C VAL A 195 6.38 8.97 -11.69
N VAL A 196 7.19 8.23 -12.43
CA VAL A 196 6.79 7.49 -13.65
C VAL A 196 6.68 6.01 -13.32
N ARG A 197 5.51 5.41 -13.58
CA ARG A 197 5.21 3.99 -13.28
C ARG A 197 5.26 3.12 -14.54
N GLY A 198 5.59 1.84 -14.37
CA GLY A 198 5.52 0.82 -15.42
C GLY A 198 5.45 -0.61 -14.88
N ARG A 199 4.81 -1.51 -15.63
CA ARG A 199 4.71 -2.97 -15.32
C ARG A 199 5.31 -3.81 -16.45
N LEU A 200 5.88 -4.98 -16.14
CA LEU A 200 6.35 -6.00 -17.09
C LEU A 200 6.29 -7.38 -16.44
N LEU A 201 6.24 -8.46 -17.22
CA LEU A 201 6.62 -9.78 -16.71
C LEU A 201 8.09 -9.78 -16.26
N ALA A 202 8.36 -10.37 -15.10
CA ALA A 202 9.70 -10.63 -14.62
C ALA A 202 10.34 -11.83 -15.36
N PRO A 203 11.69 -11.89 -15.43
CA PRO A 203 12.62 -10.86 -15.00
C PRO A 203 12.95 -9.92 -16.16
N ALA A 204 12.88 -8.60 -15.92
CA ALA A 204 13.38 -7.62 -16.90
C ALA A 204 14.92 -7.52 -16.87
N ALA A 205 15.55 -7.94 -15.78
CA ALA A 205 16.96 -8.30 -15.60
C ALA A 205 17.11 -8.91 -14.19
N GLU A 206 17.85 -10.01 -14.04
CA GLU A 206 18.33 -10.45 -12.72
C GLU A 206 19.46 -9.50 -12.28
N PRO A 207 19.63 -9.24 -10.97
CA PRO A 207 20.74 -8.43 -10.52
C PRO A 207 22.06 -9.11 -10.86
N ASP A 208 23.04 -8.34 -11.31
CA ASP A 208 24.37 -8.87 -11.66
C ASP A 208 25.17 -9.35 -10.42
N ALA A 209 24.75 -8.94 -9.22
CA ALA A 209 25.38 -9.29 -7.95
C ALA A 209 24.38 -9.30 -6.77
N ASP A 210 24.70 -10.06 -5.72
CA ASP A 210 23.93 -10.13 -4.45
C ASP A 210 24.22 -8.96 -3.49
N HIS A 211 25.19 -8.12 -3.82
CA HIS A 211 25.62 -6.97 -3.02
C HIS A 211 25.56 -5.70 -3.86
N PRO A 212 25.51 -4.50 -3.27
CA PRO A 212 25.40 -3.28 -4.04
C PRO A 212 26.54 -3.08 -5.04
N TYR A 213 26.21 -2.66 -6.26
CA TYR A 213 27.16 -2.55 -7.37
C TYR A 213 26.90 -1.32 -8.25
N PRO A 214 27.94 -0.75 -8.86
CA PRO A 214 27.78 0.35 -9.81
C PRO A 214 27.39 -0.16 -11.20
N VAL A 215 26.55 0.60 -11.90
CA VAL A 215 26.23 0.44 -13.33
C VAL A 215 26.61 1.72 -14.05
N ALA A 216 27.40 1.62 -15.12
CA ALA A 216 27.78 2.79 -15.91
C ALA A 216 26.61 3.28 -16.79
N ALA A 217 26.64 4.55 -17.19
CA ALA A 217 25.57 5.14 -17.99
C ALA A 217 25.28 4.36 -19.28
N GLN A 218 26.33 3.91 -19.98
CA GLN A 218 26.19 3.12 -21.21
C GLN A 218 25.57 1.73 -21.01
N ASP A 219 25.68 1.18 -19.80
CA ASP A 219 25.20 -0.16 -19.44
C ASP A 219 23.81 -0.13 -18.80
N THR A 220 23.16 1.04 -18.80
CA THR A 220 21.80 1.20 -18.26
C THR A 220 20.81 0.27 -18.98
N PRO A 221 20.08 -0.59 -18.24
CA PRO A 221 19.12 -1.52 -18.83
C PRO A 221 18.13 -0.83 -19.78
N GLY A 222 17.90 -1.41 -20.95
CA GLY A 222 17.01 -0.81 -21.97
C GLY A 222 15.59 -0.57 -21.48
N VAL A 223 15.12 -1.44 -20.59
CA VAL A 223 13.83 -1.31 -19.90
C VAL A 223 13.73 -0.12 -18.95
N TRP A 224 14.86 0.39 -18.44
CA TRP A 224 14.90 1.60 -17.63
C TRP A 224 14.94 2.84 -18.53
N ARG A 225 15.68 2.80 -19.65
CA ARG A 225 15.87 3.94 -20.56
C ARG A 225 14.55 4.57 -20.99
N GLU A 226 13.58 3.78 -21.43
CA GLU A 226 12.25 4.30 -21.82
C GLU A 226 11.54 5.06 -20.66
N MET A 227 11.63 4.53 -19.44
CA MET A 227 11.01 5.16 -18.27
C MET A 227 11.78 6.41 -17.82
N LEU A 228 13.11 6.37 -17.90
CA LEU A 228 13.99 7.49 -17.59
C LEU A 228 13.78 8.65 -18.58
N ASP A 229 13.65 8.36 -19.88
CA ASP A 229 13.34 9.34 -20.91
C ASP A 229 11.99 10.03 -20.64
N ARG A 230 10.95 9.24 -20.31
CA ARG A 230 9.63 9.77 -19.92
C ARG A 230 9.69 10.62 -18.65
N ALA A 231 10.58 10.28 -17.71
CA ALA A 231 10.79 11.04 -16.49
C ALA A 231 11.69 12.28 -16.68
N GLY A 232 12.32 12.42 -17.85
CA GLY A 232 13.28 13.49 -18.15
C GLY A 232 14.58 13.37 -17.34
N VAL A 233 15.02 12.14 -17.05
CA VAL A 233 16.29 11.86 -16.35
C VAL A 233 17.38 11.65 -17.41
N PRO A 234 18.48 12.43 -17.40
CA PRO A 234 19.57 12.25 -18.36
C PRO A 234 20.33 10.93 -18.12
N ALA A 235 21.08 10.49 -19.13
CA ALA A 235 21.95 9.33 -19.00
C ALA A 235 22.99 9.54 -17.87
N THR A 236 23.01 8.63 -16.90
CA THR A 236 23.83 8.71 -15.69
C THR A 236 24.27 7.31 -15.25
N GLY A 237 25.35 7.23 -14.47
CA GLY A 237 25.67 6.02 -13.73
C GLY A 237 24.69 5.80 -12.58
N TRP A 238 24.60 4.55 -12.11
CA TRP A 238 23.73 4.11 -11.03
C TRP A 238 24.50 3.34 -9.97
N HIS A 239 24.10 3.48 -8.71
CA HIS A 239 24.42 2.54 -7.65
C HIS A 239 23.20 1.68 -7.38
N VAL A 240 23.30 0.38 -7.66
CA VAL A 240 22.19 -0.57 -7.55
C VAL A 240 22.32 -1.33 -6.24
N THR A 241 21.25 -1.34 -5.46
CA THR A 241 21.10 -2.13 -4.24
C THR A 241 20.07 -3.25 -4.50
N PRO A 242 20.52 -4.50 -4.63
CA PRO A 242 19.62 -5.64 -4.81
C PRO A 242 18.89 -5.95 -3.50
N LEU A 243 17.66 -6.48 -3.60
CA LEU A 243 16.80 -6.83 -2.47
C LEU A 243 16.54 -8.33 -2.50
N HIS A 244 16.85 -9.01 -1.41
CA HIS A 244 16.67 -10.45 -1.25
C HIS A 244 15.92 -10.72 0.04
N ASP A 245 15.03 -11.71 0.03
CA ASP A 245 14.45 -12.20 1.28
C ASP A 245 15.43 -13.10 2.05
N ALA A 246 15.04 -13.50 3.26
CA ALA A 246 15.86 -14.36 4.13
C ALA A 246 16.18 -15.74 3.53
N SER A 247 15.50 -16.17 2.46
CA SER A 247 15.80 -17.40 1.73
C SER A 247 16.76 -17.20 0.55
N GLY A 248 17.21 -15.96 0.31
CA GLY A 248 18.05 -15.59 -0.82
C GLY A 248 17.26 -15.32 -2.11
N ARG A 249 15.93 -15.39 -2.08
CA ARG A 249 15.10 -15.14 -3.26
C ARG A 249 15.08 -13.64 -3.55
N HIS A 250 15.36 -13.31 -4.82
CA HIS A 250 15.34 -11.94 -5.31
C HIS A 250 13.93 -11.34 -5.26
N LEU A 251 13.81 -10.19 -4.61
CA LEU A 251 12.58 -9.41 -4.50
C LEU A 251 12.54 -8.25 -5.48
N GLY A 252 13.69 -7.81 -5.98
CA GLY A 252 13.84 -6.60 -6.77
C GLY A 252 15.09 -5.83 -6.36
N GLY A 253 15.09 -4.52 -6.61
CA GLY A 253 16.24 -3.66 -6.37
C GLY A 253 15.84 -2.20 -6.41
N PHE A 254 16.68 -1.33 -5.86
CA PHE A 254 16.61 0.08 -6.19
C PHE A 254 17.97 0.59 -6.67
N ALA A 255 17.94 1.65 -7.48
CA ALA A 255 19.11 2.23 -8.08
C ALA A 255 19.10 3.74 -7.87
N VAL A 256 20.18 4.29 -7.32
CA VAL A 256 20.35 5.74 -7.10
C VAL A 256 21.31 6.29 -8.15
N ALA A 257 20.96 7.41 -8.78
CA ALA A 257 21.83 8.05 -9.76
C ALA A 257 23.10 8.61 -9.10
N VAL A 258 24.23 8.38 -9.76
CA VAL A 258 25.57 8.77 -9.30
C VAL A 258 26.35 9.49 -10.42
N PRO A 259 25.96 10.74 -10.75
CA PRO A 259 26.56 11.48 -11.86
C PRO A 259 28.04 11.84 -11.62
N ASP A 260 28.42 12.06 -10.36
CA ASP A 260 29.75 12.53 -9.96
C ASP A 260 30.71 11.40 -9.53
N GLY A 261 30.33 10.14 -9.76
CA GLY A 261 31.08 8.96 -9.31
C GLY A 261 30.41 8.22 -8.15
N PRO A 262 31.05 7.16 -7.61
CA PRO A 262 30.40 6.23 -6.67
C PRO A 262 29.89 6.91 -5.39
N LEU A 263 28.84 6.34 -4.79
CA LEU A 263 28.33 6.80 -3.50
C LEU A 263 29.44 6.80 -2.45
N GLY A 264 29.46 7.83 -1.62
CA GLY A 264 30.29 7.88 -0.42
C GLY A 264 29.85 6.84 0.62
N PRO A 265 30.68 6.55 1.63
CA PRO A 265 30.37 5.55 2.65
C PRO A 265 29.05 5.83 3.39
N ASP A 266 28.81 7.08 3.79
CA ASP A 266 27.57 7.47 4.48
C ASP A 266 26.32 7.24 3.63
N ASP A 267 26.42 7.49 2.31
CA ASP A 267 25.30 7.27 1.38
C ASP A 267 25.09 5.79 1.07
N ALA A 268 26.16 4.99 1.04
CA ALA A 268 26.07 3.54 0.92
C ALA A 268 25.38 2.93 2.16
N ASP A 269 25.69 3.42 3.37
CA ASP A 269 25.03 2.98 4.60
C ASP A 269 23.53 3.34 4.60
N LEU A 270 23.16 4.55 4.15
CA LEU A 270 21.76 4.95 3.99
C LEU A 270 21.04 4.10 2.96
N ALA A 271 21.70 3.77 1.84
CA ALA A 271 21.14 2.90 0.80
C ALA A 271 20.88 1.49 1.36
N GLN A 272 21.83 0.95 2.13
CA GLN A 272 21.63 -0.34 2.79
C GLN A 272 20.43 -0.31 3.75
N GLN A 273 20.33 0.68 4.64
CA GLN A 273 19.22 0.80 5.59
C GLN A 273 17.86 0.92 4.89
N LEU A 274 17.79 1.70 3.81
CA LEU A 274 16.57 1.82 3.01
C LEU A 274 16.23 0.50 2.31
N GLY A 275 17.25 -0.22 1.81
CA GLY A 275 17.09 -1.55 1.21
C GLY A 275 16.54 -2.57 2.19
N GLU A 276 17.05 -2.59 3.42
CA GLU A 276 16.53 -3.46 4.50
C GLU A 276 15.07 -3.13 4.84
N ALA A 277 14.73 -1.84 4.98
CA ALA A 277 13.36 -1.40 5.24
C ALA A 277 12.39 -1.78 4.11
N LEU A 278 12.80 -1.58 2.85
CA LEU A 278 12.01 -1.95 1.67
C LEU A 278 11.85 -3.46 1.55
N THR A 279 12.90 -4.23 1.81
CA THR A 279 12.87 -5.71 1.85
C THR A 279 11.84 -6.19 2.88
N GLY A 280 11.87 -5.63 4.09
CA GLY A 280 10.89 -5.94 5.14
C GLY A 280 9.46 -5.62 4.71
N ALA A 281 9.23 -4.43 4.14
CA ALA A 281 7.91 -4.02 3.68
C ALA A 281 7.37 -4.89 2.53
N ILE A 282 8.21 -5.25 1.55
CA ILE A 282 7.84 -6.20 0.49
C ILE A 282 7.50 -7.56 1.12
N GLY A 283 8.30 -8.03 2.08
CA GLY A 283 8.06 -9.27 2.80
C GLY A 283 6.69 -9.30 3.49
N THR A 284 6.33 -8.23 4.21
CA THR A 284 5.02 -8.10 4.85
C THR A 284 3.88 -8.11 3.85
N LEU A 285 3.97 -7.34 2.76
CA LEU A 285 2.94 -7.34 1.71
C LEU A 285 2.78 -8.72 1.06
N ARG A 286 3.88 -9.43 0.81
CA ARG A 286 3.84 -10.77 0.23
C ARG A 286 3.24 -11.80 1.17
N SER A 287 3.61 -11.80 2.46
CA SER A 287 3.02 -12.71 3.46
C SER A 287 1.51 -12.51 3.52
N PHE A 288 1.09 -11.25 3.60
CA PHE A 288 -0.32 -10.88 3.63
C PHE A 288 -1.06 -11.35 2.38
N ALA A 289 -0.51 -11.10 1.19
CA ALA A 289 -1.11 -11.53 -0.08
C ALA A 289 -1.19 -13.06 -0.19
N GLN A 290 -0.17 -13.77 0.28
CA GLN A 290 -0.13 -15.24 0.26
C GLN A 290 -1.13 -15.85 1.25
N GLU A 291 -1.19 -15.35 2.48
CA GLU A 291 -2.16 -15.77 3.50
C GLU A 291 -3.59 -15.57 2.99
N HIS A 292 -3.87 -14.41 2.38
CA HIS A 292 -5.17 -14.13 1.80
C HIS A 292 -5.51 -15.07 0.64
N HIS A 293 -4.56 -15.32 -0.26
CA HIS A 293 -4.75 -16.27 -1.37
C HIS A 293 -5.02 -17.70 -0.88
N ILE A 294 -4.30 -18.16 0.15
CA ILE A 294 -4.52 -19.48 0.77
C ILE A 294 -5.93 -19.54 1.37
N ALA A 295 -6.34 -18.52 2.12
CA ALA A 295 -7.65 -18.47 2.77
C ALA A 295 -8.80 -18.52 1.76
N LEU A 296 -8.74 -17.72 0.68
CA LEU A 296 -9.73 -17.74 -0.39
C LEU A 296 -9.76 -19.09 -1.13
N THR A 297 -8.60 -19.69 -1.35
CA THR A 297 -8.50 -21.00 -2.01
C THR A 297 -9.13 -22.09 -1.14
N LEU A 298 -8.87 -22.08 0.16
CA LEU A 298 -9.48 -23.01 1.12
C LEU A 298 -11.01 -22.83 1.16
N GLN A 299 -11.49 -21.60 1.28
CA GLN A 299 -12.93 -21.30 1.28
C GLN A 299 -13.61 -21.79 -0.02
N ARG A 300 -13.02 -21.50 -1.19
CA ARG A 300 -13.54 -22.00 -2.48
C ARG A 300 -13.55 -23.52 -2.56
N SER A 301 -12.56 -24.20 -1.98
CA SER A 301 -12.53 -25.66 -1.91
C SER A 301 -13.60 -26.25 -0.97
N MET A 302 -14.13 -25.43 -0.06
CA MET A 302 -15.20 -25.81 0.86
C MET A 302 -16.60 -25.64 0.25
N LEU A 303 -16.74 -24.99 -0.91
CA LEU A 303 -18.02 -24.86 -1.64
C LEU A 303 -18.18 -26.00 -2.68
N PRO A 304 -19.42 -26.27 -3.15
CA PRO A 304 -19.65 -27.27 -4.19
C PRO A 304 -18.89 -26.93 -5.48
N HIS A 305 -18.13 -27.91 -6.01
CA HIS A 305 -17.41 -27.76 -7.29
C HIS A 305 -18.34 -27.75 -8.51
N ALA A 306 -19.48 -28.45 -8.40
CA ALA A 306 -20.51 -28.52 -9.42
C ALA A 306 -21.87 -28.70 -8.73
N LEU A 307 -22.92 -28.21 -9.38
CA LEU A 307 -24.30 -28.46 -8.98
C LEU A 307 -24.83 -29.70 -9.72
N PRO A 308 -25.74 -30.49 -9.12
CA PRO A 308 -26.36 -31.62 -9.82
C PRO A 308 -27.25 -31.13 -10.97
N THR A 309 -27.43 -31.99 -11.98
CA THR A 309 -28.23 -31.67 -13.18
C THR A 309 -29.26 -32.75 -13.48
N PRO A 310 -30.21 -33.03 -12.56
CA PRO A 310 -31.25 -34.02 -12.82
C PRO A 310 -32.25 -33.50 -13.86
N PRO A 311 -32.96 -34.38 -14.57
CA PRO A 311 -34.02 -33.99 -15.49
C PRO A 311 -35.09 -33.13 -14.81
N GLY A 312 -35.66 -32.17 -15.53
CA GLY A 312 -36.75 -31.33 -15.01
C GLY A 312 -36.29 -30.06 -14.27
N ILE A 313 -34.99 -29.94 -13.91
CA ILE A 313 -34.44 -28.77 -13.20
C ILE A 313 -33.16 -28.25 -13.87
N ARG A 314 -33.00 -26.93 -13.90
CA ARG A 314 -31.75 -26.25 -14.26
C ARG A 314 -31.33 -25.34 -13.12
N MET A 315 -30.06 -25.32 -12.76
CA MET A 315 -29.59 -24.50 -11.64
C MET A 315 -28.23 -23.88 -11.92
N ALA A 316 -28.01 -22.70 -11.33
CA ALA A 316 -26.73 -22.03 -11.34
C ALA A 316 -26.48 -21.33 -10.01
N ALA A 317 -25.22 -21.32 -9.58
CA ALA A 317 -24.75 -20.53 -8.46
C ALA A 317 -23.70 -19.53 -8.94
N ARG A 318 -23.64 -18.39 -8.27
CA ARG A 318 -22.50 -17.48 -8.31
C ARG A 318 -22.09 -17.13 -6.90
N TYR A 319 -20.78 -17.07 -6.71
CA TYR A 319 -20.16 -16.67 -5.47
C TYR A 319 -19.17 -15.55 -5.74
N SER A 320 -19.34 -14.41 -5.06
CA SER A 320 -18.42 -13.28 -5.10
C SER A 320 -17.92 -13.00 -3.69
N ALA A 321 -16.62 -13.18 -3.46
CA ALA A 321 -16.01 -12.74 -2.21
C ALA A 321 -15.92 -11.21 -2.16
N SER A 322 -16.02 -10.64 -0.96
CA SER A 322 -15.84 -9.21 -0.72
C SER A 322 -14.40 -8.75 -0.95
N ASP A 323 -14.23 -7.56 -1.53
CA ASP A 323 -12.91 -6.92 -1.72
C ASP A 323 -12.38 -6.28 -0.40
N ALA A 324 -13.13 -6.42 0.70
CA ALA A 324 -12.76 -5.87 2.00
C ALA A 324 -11.58 -6.66 2.60
N GLN A 325 -10.42 -5.98 2.71
CA GLN A 325 -9.15 -6.49 3.26
C GLN A 325 -9.32 -7.67 4.23
N LEU A 326 -8.81 -8.85 3.84
CA LEU A 326 -8.67 -10.10 4.63
C LEU A 326 -9.96 -10.83 5.03
N SER A 327 -11.13 -10.39 4.58
CA SER A 327 -12.38 -11.05 4.96
C SER A 327 -12.51 -12.40 4.22
N VAL A 328 -12.85 -13.45 4.95
CA VAL A 328 -13.25 -14.76 4.41
C VAL A 328 -14.69 -14.95 4.87
N GLY A 329 -15.66 -14.97 3.96
CA GLY A 329 -17.07 -15.03 4.32
C GLY A 329 -17.53 -16.37 4.84
N GLY A 330 -18.60 -16.28 5.63
CA GLY A 330 -19.37 -17.40 6.15
C GLY A 330 -20.43 -17.92 5.17
N ASP A 331 -20.68 -17.21 4.07
CA ASP A 331 -21.65 -17.57 3.05
C ASP A 331 -21.38 -18.92 2.40
N PHE A 332 -22.43 -19.73 2.26
CA PHE A 332 -22.37 -20.99 1.55
C PHE A 332 -23.66 -21.35 0.85
N TYR A 333 -23.53 -22.25 -0.11
CA TYR A 333 -24.64 -22.92 -0.74
C TYR A 333 -24.32 -24.40 -0.93
N ASP A 334 -25.35 -25.22 -1.10
CA ASP A 334 -25.22 -26.61 -1.51
C ASP A 334 -26.42 -27.01 -2.38
N ALA A 335 -26.23 -28.03 -3.21
CA ALA A 335 -27.32 -28.66 -3.95
C ALA A 335 -27.01 -30.14 -4.12
N LEU A 336 -27.99 -30.98 -3.82
CA LEU A 336 -27.81 -32.42 -3.75
C LEU A 336 -29.05 -33.16 -4.25
N GLU A 337 -28.82 -34.23 -5.00
CA GLU A 337 -29.84 -35.24 -5.30
C GLU A 337 -30.02 -36.12 -4.05
N LEU A 338 -31.26 -36.25 -3.60
CA LEU A 338 -31.64 -37.06 -2.44
C LEU A 338 -31.95 -38.50 -2.88
N PRO A 339 -31.81 -39.50 -1.97
CA PRO A 339 -32.07 -40.89 -2.31
C PRO A 339 -33.51 -41.20 -2.78
N ASP A 340 -34.47 -40.33 -2.45
CA ASP A 340 -35.87 -40.44 -2.85
C ASP A 340 -36.19 -39.76 -4.20
N GLY A 341 -35.17 -39.32 -4.94
CA GLY A 341 -35.32 -38.69 -6.27
C GLY A 341 -35.64 -37.20 -6.23
N LYS A 342 -35.65 -36.59 -5.04
CA LYS A 342 -35.82 -35.15 -4.85
C LYS A 342 -34.48 -34.42 -4.94
N VAL A 343 -34.53 -33.09 -5.03
CA VAL A 343 -33.34 -32.24 -5.01
C VAL A 343 -33.44 -31.29 -3.82
N ALA A 344 -32.45 -31.33 -2.93
CA ALA A 344 -32.32 -30.31 -1.89
C ALA A 344 -31.38 -29.20 -2.34
N VAL A 345 -31.77 -27.97 -2.05
CA VAL A 345 -31.02 -26.75 -2.31
C VAL A 345 -30.86 -26.00 -0.99
N VAL A 346 -29.65 -25.59 -0.69
CA VAL A 346 -29.26 -24.96 0.58
C VAL A 346 -28.56 -23.66 0.27
N ILE A 347 -28.88 -22.62 1.04
CA ILE A 347 -28.07 -21.41 1.15
C ILE A 347 -28.03 -20.99 2.62
N GLY A 348 -26.90 -20.45 3.06
CA GLY A 348 -26.77 -19.95 4.41
C GLY A 348 -25.58 -19.04 4.59
N ASP A 349 -25.55 -18.42 5.75
CA ASP A 349 -24.52 -17.48 6.16
C ASP A 349 -24.19 -17.70 7.64
N VAL A 350 -22.89 -17.81 7.92
CA VAL A 350 -22.33 -17.90 9.26
C VAL A 350 -21.87 -16.53 9.68
N GLN A 351 -22.38 -16.06 10.82
CA GLN A 351 -22.05 -14.73 11.35
C GLN A 351 -20.53 -14.50 11.43
N GLY A 352 -20.10 -13.44 10.73
CA GLY A 352 -18.75 -12.91 10.76
C GLY A 352 -17.90 -13.34 9.58
N HIS A 353 -16.80 -12.62 9.36
CA HIS A 353 -16.01 -12.70 8.14
C HIS A 353 -14.54 -13.04 8.47
N SER A 354 -14.30 -14.31 8.83
CA SER A 354 -12.99 -14.81 9.24
C SER A 354 -12.74 -16.25 8.80
N LEU A 355 -11.47 -16.70 8.80
CA LEU A 355 -11.12 -18.11 8.53
C LEU A 355 -11.84 -19.08 9.47
N ARG A 356 -12.14 -18.64 10.70
CA ARG A 356 -12.95 -19.40 11.64
C ARG A 356 -14.39 -19.56 11.16
N ALA A 357 -15.03 -18.48 10.70
CA ALA A 357 -16.39 -18.53 10.13
C ALA A 357 -16.45 -19.48 8.91
N ALA A 358 -15.47 -19.43 8.01
CA ALA A 358 -15.36 -20.36 6.88
C ALA A 358 -15.20 -21.83 7.32
N THR A 359 -14.47 -22.08 8.41
CA THR A 359 -14.32 -23.43 8.98
C THR A 359 -15.63 -23.94 9.57
N VAL A 360 -16.38 -23.10 10.27
CA VAL A 360 -17.71 -23.41 10.80
C VAL A 360 -18.67 -23.67 9.64
N MET A 361 -18.68 -22.80 8.63
CA MET A 361 -19.45 -22.95 7.41
C MET A 361 -19.23 -24.33 6.78
N ALA A 362 -17.98 -24.76 6.59
CA ALA A 362 -17.68 -26.06 5.99
C ALA A 362 -18.23 -27.22 6.83
N GLN A 363 -18.03 -27.17 8.15
CA GLN A 363 -18.56 -28.20 9.07
C GLN A 363 -20.09 -28.28 8.98
N LEU A 364 -20.77 -27.14 8.97
CA LEU A 364 -22.23 -27.10 8.92
C LEU A 364 -22.77 -27.53 7.56
N ARG A 365 -22.16 -27.10 6.45
CA ARG A 365 -22.54 -27.52 5.11
C ARG A 365 -22.45 -29.03 4.97
N PHE A 366 -21.31 -29.64 5.33
CA PHE A 366 -21.12 -31.09 5.24
C PHE A 366 -22.01 -31.87 6.20
N ALA A 367 -22.26 -31.36 7.42
CA ALA A 367 -23.19 -32.00 8.36
C ALA A 367 -24.63 -31.96 7.83
N LEU A 368 -25.08 -30.81 7.32
CA LEU A 368 -26.41 -30.66 6.73
C LEU A 368 -26.57 -31.54 5.49
N HIS A 369 -25.56 -31.58 4.62
CA HIS A 369 -25.49 -32.48 3.49
C HIS A 369 -25.70 -33.93 3.94
N ALA A 370 -24.94 -34.39 4.94
CA ALA A 370 -25.06 -35.75 5.46
C ALA A 370 -26.46 -36.05 6.03
N TYR A 371 -27.04 -35.13 6.80
CA TYR A 371 -28.39 -35.32 7.36
C TYR A 371 -29.48 -35.40 6.28
N LEU A 372 -29.37 -34.59 5.23
CA LEU A 372 -30.32 -34.60 4.12
C LEU A 372 -30.17 -35.89 3.29
N VAL A 373 -28.94 -36.32 2.99
CA VAL A 373 -28.66 -37.58 2.27
C VAL A 373 -29.09 -38.80 3.09
N GLU A 374 -29.00 -38.75 4.42
CA GLU A 374 -29.52 -39.81 5.31
C GLU A 374 -31.06 -39.90 5.29
N GLY A 375 -31.74 -38.90 4.70
CA GLY A 375 -33.19 -38.88 4.51
C GLY A 375 -33.95 -38.15 5.63
N HIS A 376 -33.27 -37.33 6.44
CA HIS A 376 -33.97 -36.49 7.41
C HIS A 376 -34.78 -35.39 6.70
N PRO A 377 -36.04 -35.15 7.11
CA PRO A 377 -36.80 -33.99 6.63
C PRO A 377 -36.04 -32.67 6.91
N PRO A 378 -36.16 -31.64 6.05
CA PRO A 378 -35.37 -30.42 6.16
C PRO A 378 -35.51 -29.72 7.52
N ALA A 379 -36.70 -29.73 8.13
CA ALA A 379 -36.90 -29.21 9.48
C ALA A 379 -36.05 -29.96 10.53
N ARG A 380 -36.06 -31.30 10.49
CA ARG A 380 -35.28 -32.12 11.43
C ARG A 380 -33.78 -32.02 11.18
N ALA A 381 -33.35 -31.95 9.92
CA ALA A 381 -31.96 -31.75 9.55
C ALA A 381 -31.41 -30.43 10.14
N LEU A 382 -32.19 -29.34 10.09
CA LEU A 382 -31.82 -28.06 10.70
C LEU A 382 -31.84 -28.10 12.24
N ASP A 383 -32.67 -28.93 12.87
CA ASP A 383 -32.62 -29.15 14.32
C ASP A 383 -31.33 -29.86 14.74
N LEU A 384 -30.96 -30.94 14.04
CA LEU A 384 -29.69 -31.64 14.25
C LEU A 384 -28.50 -30.70 14.04
N LEU A 385 -28.57 -29.87 13.00
CA LEU A 385 -27.55 -28.87 12.72
C LEU A 385 -27.44 -27.81 13.83
N ASN A 386 -28.57 -27.36 14.39
CA ASN A 386 -28.60 -26.45 15.52
C ASN A 386 -27.99 -27.08 16.79
N GLU A 387 -28.33 -28.35 17.06
CA GLU A 387 -27.76 -29.11 18.17
C GLU A 387 -26.24 -29.30 18.03
N LEU A 388 -25.75 -29.50 16.80
CA LEU A 388 -24.31 -29.53 16.51
C LEU A 388 -23.68 -28.16 16.77
N LEU A 389 -24.23 -27.10 16.18
CA LEU A 389 -23.71 -25.74 16.29
C LEU A 389 -23.63 -25.30 17.76
N ILE A 390 -24.72 -25.40 18.54
CA ILE A 390 -24.78 -24.97 19.96
C ILE A 390 -23.74 -25.69 20.84
N ARG A 391 -23.37 -26.94 20.50
CA ARG A 391 -22.39 -27.72 21.28
C ARG A 391 -20.95 -27.36 20.94
N SER A 392 -20.68 -26.98 19.70
CA SER A 392 -19.32 -26.88 19.18
C SER A 392 -18.87 -25.44 18.93
N HIS A 393 -19.80 -24.52 18.73
CA HIS A 393 -19.53 -23.21 18.13
C HIS A 393 -20.43 -22.11 18.74
N PRO A 394 -19.88 -20.92 19.09
CA PRO A 394 -20.66 -19.77 19.56
C PRO A 394 -21.35 -18.97 18.45
N GLU A 395 -21.01 -19.22 17.18
CA GLU A 395 -21.50 -18.46 16.03
C GLU A 395 -23.01 -18.65 15.82
N LEU A 396 -23.65 -17.61 15.29
CA LEU A 396 -25.02 -17.61 14.84
C LEU A 396 -25.06 -17.86 13.33
N VAL A 397 -26.05 -18.61 12.85
CA VAL A 397 -26.10 -19.02 11.43
C VAL A 397 -27.51 -18.87 10.89
N THR A 398 -27.63 -18.16 9.77
CA THR A 398 -28.86 -18.12 8.99
C THR A 398 -28.78 -19.17 7.89
N VAL A 399 -29.85 -19.93 7.66
CA VAL A 399 -29.88 -20.95 6.60
C VAL A 399 -31.28 -21.16 6.06
N CYS A 400 -31.39 -21.38 4.77
CA CYS A 400 -32.62 -21.78 4.09
C CYS A 400 -32.38 -23.08 3.33
N VAL A 401 -33.29 -24.03 3.51
CA VAL A 401 -33.30 -25.31 2.80
C VAL A 401 -34.60 -25.40 2.01
N ALA A 402 -34.50 -25.67 0.72
CA ALA A 402 -35.62 -25.96 -0.16
C ALA A 402 -35.45 -27.38 -0.74
N VAL A 403 -36.43 -28.25 -0.53
CA VAL A 403 -36.46 -29.59 -1.13
C VAL A 403 -37.51 -29.59 -2.23
N VAL A 404 -37.06 -29.89 -3.45
CA VAL A 404 -37.88 -29.92 -4.66
C VAL A 404 -38.19 -31.37 -5.00
N ASP A 405 -39.47 -31.71 -5.07
CA ASP A 405 -39.92 -32.98 -5.61
C ASP A 405 -40.00 -32.88 -7.14
N LEU A 406 -39.16 -33.65 -7.83
CA LEU A 406 -39.12 -33.65 -9.30
C LEU A 406 -40.28 -34.43 -9.92
N GLY A 407 -40.97 -35.28 -9.14
CA GLY A 407 -42.08 -36.10 -9.60
C GLY A 407 -43.34 -35.28 -9.83
N ASP A 408 -43.71 -34.42 -8.87
CA ASP A 408 -44.90 -33.57 -8.96
C ASP A 408 -44.61 -32.08 -9.06
N GLY A 409 -43.37 -31.63 -8.86
CA GLY A 409 -42.98 -30.22 -8.89
C GLY A 409 -43.33 -29.45 -7.61
N SER A 410 -43.70 -30.13 -6.53
CA SER A 410 -43.90 -29.51 -5.22
C SER A 410 -42.57 -29.16 -4.55
N MET A 411 -42.61 -28.20 -3.62
CA MET A 411 -41.42 -27.80 -2.86
C MET A 411 -41.73 -27.66 -1.37
N GLU A 412 -40.81 -28.09 -0.53
CA GLU A 412 -40.80 -27.82 0.91
C GLU A 412 -39.67 -26.87 1.26
N VAL A 413 -39.99 -25.74 1.88
CA VAL A 413 -39.02 -24.72 2.25
C VAL A 413 -39.01 -24.53 3.77
N VAL A 414 -37.83 -24.65 4.36
CA VAL A 414 -37.58 -24.35 5.77
C VAL A 414 -36.52 -23.26 5.85
N ASN A 415 -36.90 -22.11 6.39
CA ASN A 415 -36.01 -20.96 6.57
C ASN A 415 -35.74 -20.76 8.06
N ALA A 416 -34.48 -20.78 8.45
CA ALA A 416 -33.99 -20.51 9.81
C ALA A 416 -33.26 -19.15 9.82
N GLY A 417 -34.04 -18.07 9.91
CA GLY A 417 -33.55 -16.70 10.04
C GLY A 417 -32.85 -16.11 8.82
N HIS A 418 -32.86 -16.79 7.68
CA HIS A 418 -32.25 -16.32 6.44
C HIS A 418 -33.21 -15.43 5.63
N LEU A 419 -32.70 -14.76 4.59
CA LEU A 419 -33.54 -13.98 3.69
C LEU A 419 -34.61 -14.86 3.04
N PRO A 420 -35.84 -14.34 2.85
CA PRO A 420 -36.91 -15.12 2.26
C PRO A 420 -36.58 -15.44 0.81
N PRO A 421 -36.69 -16.70 0.37
CA PRO A 421 -36.45 -17.03 -1.02
C PRO A 421 -37.56 -16.46 -1.91
N LEU A 422 -37.18 -16.02 -3.10
CA LEU A 422 -38.08 -15.44 -4.08
C LEU A 422 -38.51 -16.51 -5.08
N LEU A 423 -39.82 -16.72 -5.20
CA LEU A 423 -40.40 -17.60 -6.20
C LEU A 423 -41.01 -16.78 -7.33
N VAL A 424 -40.63 -17.09 -8.57
CA VAL A 424 -41.20 -16.51 -9.78
C VAL A 424 -41.90 -17.58 -10.58
N SER A 425 -43.20 -17.41 -10.81
CA SER A 425 -44.03 -18.28 -11.65
C SER A 425 -44.84 -17.43 -12.63
N ALA A 426 -45.73 -18.07 -13.39
CA ALA A 426 -46.68 -17.38 -14.28
C ALA A 426 -47.59 -16.38 -13.52
N ASP A 427 -47.81 -16.57 -12.22
CA ASP A 427 -48.62 -15.68 -11.37
C ASP A 427 -47.84 -14.44 -10.89
N GLY A 428 -46.55 -14.34 -11.22
CA GLY A 428 -45.66 -13.26 -10.83
C GLY A 428 -44.60 -13.68 -9.81
N ALA A 429 -43.90 -12.68 -9.27
CA ALA A 429 -42.84 -12.85 -8.28
C ALA A 429 -43.38 -12.66 -6.85
N ARG A 430 -43.12 -13.62 -5.96
CA ARG A 430 -43.51 -13.55 -4.55
C ARG A 430 -42.47 -14.16 -3.62
N TYR A 431 -42.27 -13.54 -2.47
CA TYR A 431 -41.42 -14.08 -1.41
C TYR A 431 -42.14 -15.20 -0.66
N LEU A 432 -41.43 -16.29 -0.36
CA LEU A 432 -41.96 -17.36 0.49
C LEU A 432 -41.84 -16.95 1.96
N THR A 433 -42.98 -16.64 2.56
CA THR A 433 -43.06 -16.18 3.95
C THR A 433 -43.21 -17.36 4.90
N GLY A 434 -42.25 -17.52 5.82
CA GLY A 434 -42.26 -18.61 6.79
C GLY A 434 -40.88 -18.86 7.35
N SER A 435 -40.44 -17.98 8.27
CA SER A 435 -39.13 -18.10 8.91
C SER A 435 -39.25 -18.61 10.34
N SER A 436 -38.24 -19.37 10.74
CA SER A 436 -37.98 -19.86 12.09
C SER A 436 -36.77 -19.10 12.66
N PRO A 437 -36.51 -19.16 13.98
CA PRO A 437 -35.28 -18.61 14.52
C PRO A 437 -34.03 -19.18 13.81
N LEU A 438 -33.04 -18.30 13.63
CA LEU A 438 -31.70 -18.67 13.17
C LEU A 438 -31.06 -19.73 14.08
N LEU A 439 -30.04 -20.41 13.58
CA LEU A 439 -29.32 -21.42 14.34
C LEU A 439 -28.37 -20.77 15.36
N GLY A 440 -28.02 -21.51 16.41
CA GLY A 440 -27.18 -21.09 17.52
C GLY A 440 -27.99 -20.55 18.70
N VAL A 441 -29.30 -20.33 18.52
CA VAL A 441 -30.19 -19.85 19.57
C VAL A 441 -30.90 -21.03 20.26
N ARG A 442 -30.86 -21.06 21.60
CA ARG A 442 -31.55 -22.04 22.44
C ARG A 442 -33.02 -21.64 22.66
N LEU A 443 -33.85 -21.79 21.63
CA LEU A 443 -35.30 -21.59 21.72
C LEU A 443 -36.04 -22.91 21.48
N PRO A 444 -36.99 -23.29 22.36
CA PRO A 444 -37.88 -24.40 22.12
C PRO A 444 -38.96 -23.96 21.12
N SER A 445 -38.74 -24.20 19.83
CA SER A 445 -39.75 -23.99 18.79
C SER A 445 -39.59 -25.00 17.66
N GLU A 446 -40.70 -25.61 17.24
CA GLU A 446 -40.74 -26.38 16.00
C GLU A 446 -40.44 -25.46 14.81
N ARG A 447 -39.62 -25.94 13.87
CA ARG A 447 -39.34 -25.20 12.64
C ARG A 447 -40.57 -25.20 11.74
N ARG A 448 -40.89 -24.03 11.18
CA ARG A 448 -41.98 -23.88 10.22
C ARG A 448 -41.55 -24.40 8.86
N THR A 449 -42.35 -25.29 8.29
CA THR A 449 -42.22 -25.77 6.90
C THR A 449 -43.25 -25.06 6.03
N THR A 450 -42.79 -24.43 4.95
CA THR A 450 -43.63 -23.79 3.94
C THR A 450 -43.70 -24.73 2.73
N THR A 451 -44.89 -25.23 2.42
CA THR A 451 -45.11 -26.06 1.22
C THR A 451 -45.56 -25.18 0.06
N VAL A 452 -44.91 -25.35 -1.09
CA VAL A 452 -45.31 -24.74 -2.35
C VAL A 452 -45.92 -25.83 -3.23
N PRO A 453 -47.19 -25.70 -3.64
CA PRO A 453 -47.81 -26.69 -4.51
C PRO A 453 -47.24 -26.63 -5.93
N PRO A 454 -47.41 -27.71 -6.72
CA PRO A 454 -47.08 -27.72 -8.14
C PRO A 454 -47.75 -26.55 -8.88
N SER A 455 -46.98 -25.74 -9.60
CA SER A 455 -47.48 -24.56 -10.32
C SER A 455 -46.97 -24.44 -11.76
N GLY A 456 -46.40 -25.52 -12.30
CA GLY A 456 -45.75 -25.52 -13.62
C GLY A 456 -44.34 -24.94 -13.57
N PRO A 457 -43.81 -24.40 -14.69
CA PRO A 457 -42.47 -23.83 -14.73
C PRO A 457 -42.31 -22.67 -13.76
N CYS A 458 -41.26 -22.68 -12.94
CA CYS A 458 -40.99 -21.63 -11.98
C CYS A 458 -39.49 -21.51 -11.67
N THR A 459 -39.09 -20.33 -11.19
CA THR A 459 -37.71 -20.05 -10.78
C THR A 459 -37.69 -19.66 -9.31
N LEU A 460 -36.95 -20.42 -8.50
CA LEU A 460 -36.63 -20.10 -7.11
C LEU A 460 -35.26 -19.41 -7.06
N VAL A 461 -35.19 -18.24 -6.44
CA VAL A 461 -33.96 -17.48 -6.25
C VAL A 461 -33.69 -17.32 -4.77
N LEU A 462 -32.50 -17.73 -4.35
CA LEU A 462 -32.00 -17.58 -3.00
C LEU A 462 -30.70 -16.75 -3.02
N VAL A 463 -30.58 -15.82 -2.08
CA VAL A 463 -29.45 -14.90 -2.00
C VAL A 463 -29.03 -14.72 -0.55
N THR A 464 -27.74 -14.49 -0.32
CA THR A 464 -27.25 -13.95 0.94
C THR A 464 -27.43 -12.44 1.00
N ASP A 465 -27.36 -11.89 2.21
CA ASP A 465 -27.61 -10.47 2.45
C ASP A 465 -26.53 -9.57 1.88
N GLY A 466 -25.29 -10.05 1.68
CA GLY A 466 -24.25 -9.30 0.96
C GLY A 466 -24.65 -8.80 -0.43
N LEU A 467 -25.61 -9.45 -1.12
CA LEU A 467 -26.16 -8.93 -2.38
C LEU A 467 -27.01 -7.67 -2.17
N LEU A 468 -27.74 -7.59 -1.06
CA LEU A 468 -28.80 -6.60 -0.82
C LEU A 468 -28.39 -5.51 0.17
N GLU A 469 -27.38 -5.78 0.99
CA GLU A 469 -26.91 -4.91 2.06
C GLU A 469 -26.17 -3.69 1.49
N ARG A 470 -26.53 -2.51 2.01
CA ARG A 470 -25.93 -1.22 1.64
C ARG A 470 -25.75 -0.42 2.91
N ARG A 471 -24.68 0.38 3.01
CA ARG A 471 -24.46 1.31 4.15
C ARG A 471 -25.60 2.32 4.34
N SER A 472 -26.37 2.60 3.29
CA SER A 472 -27.56 3.46 3.31
C SER A 472 -28.72 2.82 2.53
N GLY A 473 -29.87 2.68 3.19
CA GLY A 473 -31.09 2.10 2.61
C GLY A 473 -31.75 1.09 3.53
N HIS A 474 -33.04 0.82 3.32
CA HIS A 474 -33.76 -0.22 4.04
C HIS A 474 -33.71 -1.55 3.28
N MET A 475 -33.49 -2.66 3.99
CA MET A 475 -33.49 -4.01 3.42
C MET A 475 -34.77 -4.32 2.62
N ALA A 476 -35.92 -3.82 3.09
CA ALA A 476 -37.20 -3.97 2.41
C ALA A 476 -37.19 -3.38 0.98
N ASP A 477 -36.53 -2.25 0.78
CA ASP A 477 -36.42 -1.60 -0.54
C ASP A 477 -35.49 -2.38 -1.47
N SER A 478 -34.42 -2.98 -0.93
CA SER A 478 -33.54 -3.88 -1.70
C SER A 478 -34.27 -5.15 -2.12
N LEU A 479 -35.07 -5.75 -1.24
CA LEU A 479 -35.92 -6.90 -1.58
C LEU A 479 -36.95 -6.53 -2.65
N ALA A 480 -37.69 -5.44 -2.49
CA ALA A 480 -38.68 -5.01 -3.50
C ALA A 480 -38.05 -4.84 -4.90
N ARG A 481 -36.89 -4.19 -4.97
CA ARG A 481 -36.13 -4.05 -6.23
C ARG A 481 -35.63 -5.38 -6.78
N MET A 482 -35.18 -6.31 -5.93
CA MET A 482 -34.77 -7.63 -6.38
C MET A 482 -35.95 -8.38 -7.01
N ALA A 483 -37.15 -8.31 -6.39
CA ALA A 483 -38.34 -8.93 -6.94
C ALA A 483 -38.69 -8.39 -8.34
N GLU A 484 -38.59 -7.06 -8.56
CA GLU A 484 -38.78 -6.44 -9.88
C GLU A 484 -37.75 -6.95 -10.91
N VAL A 485 -36.46 -6.94 -10.55
CA VAL A 485 -35.38 -7.38 -11.46
C VAL A 485 -35.54 -8.85 -11.84
N VAL A 486 -35.85 -9.72 -10.88
CA VAL A 486 -36.02 -11.15 -11.15
C VAL A 486 -37.34 -11.42 -11.88
N ALA A 487 -38.40 -10.64 -11.66
CA ALA A 487 -39.63 -10.77 -12.44
C ALA A 487 -39.38 -10.47 -13.93
N ASP A 488 -38.62 -9.41 -14.24
CA ASP A 488 -38.29 -9.03 -15.60
C ASP A 488 -37.30 -10.01 -16.27
N ALA A 489 -36.38 -10.57 -15.49
CA ALA A 489 -35.31 -11.46 -15.96
C ALA A 489 -35.59 -12.95 -15.73
N GLY A 490 -36.73 -13.34 -15.17
CA GLY A 490 -37.00 -14.69 -14.67
C GLY A 490 -37.11 -15.78 -15.74
N THR A 491 -37.16 -15.39 -17.02
CA THR A 491 -37.14 -16.27 -18.19
C THR A 491 -35.73 -16.58 -18.70
N LEU A 492 -34.71 -15.87 -18.21
CA LEU A 492 -33.31 -16.12 -18.57
C LEU A 492 -32.84 -17.49 -18.06
N ASP A 493 -31.72 -17.95 -18.62
CA ASP A 493 -31.02 -19.09 -18.03
C ASP A 493 -30.59 -18.77 -16.59
N PRO A 494 -30.64 -19.74 -15.64
CA PRO A 494 -30.21 -19.51 -14.27
C PRO A 494 -28.84 -18.84 -14.14
N GLY A 495 -27.88 -19.18 -15.00
CA GLY A 495 -26.55 -18.56 -14.98
C GLY A 495 -26.59 -17.07 -15.32
N GLU A 496 -27.31 -16.71 -16.38
CA GLU A 496 -27.49 -15.32 -16.81
C GLU A 496 -28.26 -14.51 -15.76
N LEU A 497 -29.27 -15.11 -15.12
CA LEU A 497 -30.02 -14.48 -14.03
C LEU A 497 -29.11 -14.15 -12.83
N CYS A 498 -28.24 -15.07 -12.42
CA CYS A 498 -27.26 -14.80 -11.38
C CYS A 498 -26.32 -13.64 -11.76
N ASP A 499 -25.84 -13.62 -13.01
CA ASP A 499 -24.93 -12.58 -13.50
C ASP A 499 -25.63 -11.20 -13.57
N VAL A 500 -26.91 -11.16 -13.97
CA VAL A 500 -27.75 -9.94 -13.93
C VAL A 500 -27.90 -9.42 -12.50
N LEU A 501 -28.18 -10.30 -11.53
CA LEU A 501 -28.30 -9.92 -10.13
C LEU A 501 -26.98 -9.36 -9.59
N LEU A 502 -25.87 -10.05 -9.83
CA LEU A 502 -24.55 -9.58 -9.39
C LEU A 502 -24.19 -8.22 -9.98
N GLY A 503 -24.50 -7.97 -11.26
CA GLY A 503 -24.21 -6.70 -11.93
C GLY A 503 -25.14 -5.55 -11.53
N ARG A 504 -26.44 -5.82 -11.29
CA ARG A 504 -27.42 -4.80 -10.88
C ARG A 504 -27.25 -4.36 -9.44
N PHE A 505 -26.73 -5.24 -8.59
CA PHE A 505 -26.47 -5.00 -7.17
C PHE A 505 -24.96 -4.88 -6.89
N ASP A 506 -24.15 -4.57 -7.91
CA ASP A 506 -22.74 -4.24 -7.72
C ASP A 506 -22.55 -2.87 -7.08
N SER A 507 -21.85 -2.85 -5.95
CA SER A 507 -21.50 -1.62 -5.26
C SER A 507 -20.03 -1.64 -4.90
N ALA A 508 -19.32 -0.54 -5.17
CA ALA A 508 -17.90 -0.38 -4.84
C ALA A 508 -17.61 -0.38 -3.32
N GLU A 509 -18.65 -0.53 -2.47
CA GLU A 509 -18.58 -0.50 -1.01
C GLU A 509 -19.11 -1.80 -0.37
N ARG A 510 -18.94 -2.95 -1.04
CA ARG A 510 -19.35 -4.28 -0.52
C ARG A 510 -18.57 -4.65 0.74
N GLY A 511 -19.30 -4.98 1.81
CA GLY A 511 -18.74 -5.34 3.12
C GLY A 511 -18.74 -6.84 3.44
N ASP A 512 -19.50 -7.65 2.69
CA ASP A 512 -19.64 -9.09 2.93
C ASP A 512 -19.66 -9.88 1.61
N ASP A 513 -19.46 -11.19 1.73
CA ASP A 513 -19.49 -12.13 0.61
C ASP A 513 -20.92 -12.24 0.04
N VAL A 514 -21.02 -12.75 -1.20
CA VAL A 514 -22.30 -12.87 -1.91
C VAL A 514 -22.42 -14.25 -2.50
N ALA A 515 -23.48 -14.96 -2.12
CA ALA A 515 -23.95 -16.16 -2.80
C ALA A 515 -25.32 -15.88 -3.45
N VAL A 516 -25.44 -16.25 -4.73
CA VAL A 516 -26.70 -16.22 -5.49
C VAL A 516 -26.93 -17.59 -6.08
N LEU A 517 -28.11 -18.15 -5.82
CA LEU A 517 -28.53 -19.46 -6.31
C LEU A 517 -29.88 -19.36 -7.00
N ALA A 518 -29.90 -19.67 -8.30
CA ALA A 518 -31.10 -19.72 -9.11
C ALA A 518 -31.43 -21.17 -9.49
N VAL A 519 -32.67 -21.57 -9.25
CA VAL A 519 -33.18 -22.93 -9.48
C VAL A 519 -34.43 -22.83 -10.32
N HIS A 520 -34.36 -23.33 -11.55
CA HIS A 520 -35.45 -23.28 -12.52
C HIS A 520 -36.05 -24.67 -12.71
N LEU A 521 -37.29 -24.84 -12.26
CA LEU A 521 -38.10 -25.99 -12.59
C LEU A 521 -38.70 -25.77 -13.98
N THR A 522 -38.44 -26.70 -14.88
CA THR A 522 -38.91 -26.63 -16.27
C THR A 522 -40.37 -27.05 -16.43
N GLY A 523 -40.92 -27.77 -15.45
CA GLY A 523 -42.27 -28.34 -15.52
C GLY A 523 -42.37 -29.59 -16.44
N GLU A 524 -41.25 -30.06 -17.00
CA GLU A 524 -41.21 -31.31 -17.78
C GLU A 524 -41.15 -32.50 -16.82
N HIS A 525 -42.18 -33.35 -16.85
CA HIS A 525 -42.19 -34.61 -16.11
C HIS A 525 -41.52 -35.71 -16.93
N PRO A 526 -40.57 -36.49 -16.36
CA PRO A 526 -39.91 -37.59 -17.07
C PRO A 526 -40.88 -38.67 -17.56
N ASP A 527 -42.10 -38.75 -17.03
CA ASP A 527 -43.14 -39.72 -17.38
C ASP A 527 -44.43 -39.14 -18.01
N ALA A 528 -44.44 -37.89 -18.47
CA ALA A 528 -45.60 -37.38 -19.21
C ALA A 528 -45.68 -38.07 -20.59
N PRO A 529 -46.76 -38.82 -20.91
CA PRO A 529 -46.90 -39.40 -22.24
C PRO A 529 -46.93 -38.27 -23.27
N VAL A 530 -46.06 -38.37 -24.28
CA VAL A 530 -46.08 -37.49 -25.46
C VAL A 530 -47.49 -37.55 -26.04
N ALA A 531 -48.24 -36.46 -25.91
CA ALA A 531 -49.57 -36.30 -26.48
C ALA A 531 -49.50 -35.92 -27.96
#